data_AF-A0A3N5QUC0-F1
#
_entry.id   AF-A0A3N5QUC0-F1
#
_cell.length_a   1.000
_cell.length_b   1.000
_cell.length_c   1.000
_cell.angle_alpha   90.00
_cell.angle_beta   90.00
_cell.angle_gamma   90.00
#
_symmetry.space_group_name_H-M   'P 1'
#
loop_
_entity.id
_entity.type
_entity.pdbx_description
1 polymer ?
#
loop_
_entity_poly.entity_id
_entity_poly.type
_entity_poly.pdbx_seq_one_letter_code
_entity_poly.pdbx_strand_id
1 'polypeptide(L)'
;MGIQTYKVDSFTDTPFKGNPAGVCLLPKPADTAWMLNIAKEMNLSETAFLVKESDGFNLRWFTPAVEVELCGHATLASAHILWEIRLLGSTETARFHTRSGLLTVTRQGDLMEMDFPAKIDEPVQAPAGLLEALGV
;
A
#
# COMPACT_ATOMS: atom_id res chain seq x y z
N MET A 1 8.35 -23.24 -1.48
CA MET A 1 9.18 -22.07 -1.85
C MET A 1 8.69 -20.91 -1.01
N GLY A 2 9.57 -20.23 -0.27
CA GLY A 2 9.17 -19.15 0.65
C GLY A 2 8.84 -17.86 -0.10
N ILE A 3 7.97 -17.03 0.49
CA ILE A 3 7.64 -15.69 -0.01
C ILE A 3 8.25 -14.70 0.98
N GLN A 4 9.03 -13.75 0.46
CA GLN A 4 9.56 -12.69 1.29
C GLN A 4 8.42 -11.76 1.70
N THR A 5 8.27 -11.60 3.01
CA THR A 5 7.24 -10.77 3.61
C THR A 5 7.87 -9.83 4.61
N TYR A 6 7.40 -8.58 4.60
CA TYR A 6 7.87 -7.51 5.46
C TYR A 6 6.66 -6.89 6.16
N LYS A 7 6.86 -6.41 7.38
CA LYS A 7 5.92 -5.55 8.08
C LYS A 7 6.56 -4.17 8.21
N VAL A 8 5.85 -3.13 7.76
CA VAL A 8 6.37 -1.77 7.71
C VAL A 8 5.35 -0.82 8.29
N ASP A 9 5.81 0.04 9.19
CA ASP A 9 5.02 1.11 9.77
C ASP A 9 5.21 2.38 8.92
N SER A 10 4.19 2.79 8.18
CA SER A 10 4.25 3.97 7.31
C SER A 10 3.95 5.25 8.08
N PHE A 11 4.46 6.38 7.58
CA PHE A 11 4.32 7.72 8.20
C PHE A 11 4.97 7.84 9.59
N THR A 12 6.01 7.05 9.84
CA THR A 12 6.79 7.14 11.07
C THR A 12 8.23 6.70 10.84
N ASP A 13 9.12 7.16 11.70
CA ASP A 13 10.51 6.72 11.86
C ASP A 13 10.69 5.82 13.12
N THR A 14 9.60 5.60 13.87
CA THR A 14 9.62 4.92 15.16
C THR A 14 8.73 3.66 15.08
N PRO A 15 9.23 2.48 15.44
CA PRO A 15 8.42 1.27 15.48
C PRO A 15 7.16 1.41 16.34
N PHE A 16 6.10 0.72 15.95
CA PHE A 16 4.79 0.69 16.63
C PHE A 16 4.03 2.02 16.60
N LYS A 17 4.40 2.93 15.69
CA LYS A 17 3.65 4.15 15.37
C LYS A 17 3.22 4.12 13.91
N GLY A 18 2.56 5.18 13.45
CA GLY A 18 2.13 5.27 12.06
C GLY A 18 1.07 4.23 11.70
N ASN A 19 1.05 3.80 10.44
CA ASN A 19 0.08 2.82 9.94
C ASN A 19 0.79 1.56 9.41
N PRO A 20 0.63 0.40 10.06
CA PRO A 20 1.30 -0.83 9.68
C PRO A 20 0.71 -1.45 8.40
N ALA A 21 1.58 -1.87 7.49
CA ALA A 21 1.23 -2.66 6.31
C ALA A 21 2.10 -3.92 6.19
N GLY A 22 1.50 -4.99 5.68
CA GLY A 22 2.23 -6.15 5.16
C GLY A 22 2.71 -5.87 3.74
N VAL A 23 3.91 -6.33 3.38
CA VAL A 23 4.45 -6.21 2.01
C VAL A 23 5.00 -7.57 1.59
N CYS A 24 4.41 -8.14 0.54
CA CYS A 24 4.74 -9.47 0.01
C CYS A 24 5.38 -9.34 -1.38
N LEU A 25 6.61 -9.84 -1.56
CA LEU A 25 7.28 -9.86 -2.86
C LEU A 25 7.06 -11.22 -3.53
N LEU A 26 6.31 -11.21 -4.63
CA LEU A 26 5.92 -12.41 -5.37
C LEU A 26 6.79 -12.58 -6.62
N PRO A 27 7.25 -13.82 -6.93
CA PRO A 27 8.01 -14.08 -8.15
C PRO A 27 7.14 -14.07 -9.42
N LYS A 28 5.82 -14.21 -9.26
CA LYS A 28 4.82 -14.20 -10.33
C LYS A 28 3.44 -13.85 -9.73
N PRO A 29 2.45 -13.48 -10.55
CA PRO A 29 1.09 -13.25 -10.07
C PRO A 29 0.54 -14.47 -9.32
N ALA A 30 -0.20 -14.21 -8.24
CA ALA A 30 -0.87 -15.21 -7.43
C ALA A 30 -2.40 -15.06 -7.51
N ASP A 31 -3.12 -16.12 -7.15
CA ASP A 31 -4.58 -16.11 -7.14
C ASP A 31 -5.12 -15.12 -6.10
N THR A 32 -6.19 -14.40 -6.44
CA THR A 32 -6.85 -13.45 -5.55
C THR A 32 -7.26 -14.09 -4.22
N ALA A 33 -7.78 -15.32 -4.25
CA ALA A 33 -8.18 -16.04 -3.04
C ALA A 33 -6.98 -16.35 -2.13
N TRP A 34 -5.82 -16.67 -2.73
CA TRP A 34 -4.60 -16.91 -1.98
C TRP A 34 -4.08 -15.63 -1.33
N MET A 35 -4.04 -14.51 -2.06
CA MET A 35 -3.62 -13.21 -1.51
C MET A 35 -4.55 -12.76 -0.38
N LEU A 36 -5.87 -12.98 -0.53
CA LEU A 36 -6.84 -12.68 0.52
C LEU A 36 -6.61 -13.52 1.78
N ASN A 37 -6.27 -14.80 1.64
CA ASN A 37 -5.95 -15.65 2.80
C ASN A 37 -4.67 -15.19 3.51
N ILE A 38 -3.66 -14.73 2.78
CA ILE A 38 -2.46 -14.14 3.39
C ILE A 38 -2.79 -12.83 4.10
N ALA A 39 -3.61 -11.96 3.50
CA ALA A 39 -4.02 -10.71 4.14
C ALA A 39 -4.82 -10.96 5.44
N LYS A 40 -5.67 -12.00 5.45
CA LYS A 40 -6.37 -12.47 6.65
C LYS A 40 -5.40 -12.96 7.73
N GLU A 41 -4.42 -13.77 7.35
CA GLU A 41 -3.42 -14.30 8.28
C GLU A 41 -2.56 -13.18 8.88
N MET A 42 -2.17 -12.19 8.06
CA MET A 42 -1.41 -11.02 8.52
C MET A 42 -2.21 -10.14 9.49
N ASN A 43 -3.53 -10.03 9.27
CA ASN A 43 -4.47 -9.27 10.10
C ASN A 43 -4.00 -7.83 10.41
N LEU A 44 -3.43 -7.16 9.40
CA LEU A 44 -3.11 -5.74 9.41
C LEU A 44 -4.18 -4.96 8.64
N SER A 45 -4.13 -3.62 8.68
CA SER A 45 -5.02 -2.76 7.89
C SER A 45 -5.02 -3.22 6.43
N GLU A 46 -3.82 -3.33 5.84
CA GLU A 46 -3.63 -3.80 4.48
C GLU A 46 -2.36 -4.64 4.32
N THR A 47 -2.41 -5.58 3.37
CA THR A 47 -1.25 -6.30 2.84
C THR A 47 -1.10 -6.01 1.35
N ALA A 48 0.06 -5.48 0.97
CA ALA A 48 0.49 -5.22 -0.39
C ALA A 48 1.17 -6.45 -0.99
N PHE A 49 0.88 -6.73 -2.27
CA PHE A 49 1.51 -7.80 -3.04
C PHE A 49 2.14 -7.21 -4.29
N LEU A 50 3.44 -7.45 -4.46
CA LEU A 50 4.22 -6.94 -5.58
C LEU A 50 4.67 -8.05 -6.51
N VAL A 51 4.56 -7.81 -7.81
CA VAL A 51 5.19 -8.62 -8.86
C VAL A 51 6.06 -7.68 -9.69
N LYS A 52 7.32 -8.07 -9.94
CA LYS A 52 8.22 -7.26 -10.78
C LYS A 52 7.74 -7.27 -12.23
N GLU A 53 7.70 -6.08 -12.84
CA GLU A 53 7.39 -5.86 -14.26
C GLU A 53 8.58 -5.18 -14.97
N SER A 54 8.49 -5.01 -16.29
CA SER A 54 9.56 -4.44 -17.12
C SER A 54 9.90 -2.98 -16.76
N ASP A 55 8.90 -2.15 -16.45
CA ASP A 55 9.05 -0.71 -16.15
C ASP A 55 8.57 -0.32 -14.74
N GLY A 56 8.47 -1.29 -13.83
CA GLY A 56 7.97 -1.06 -12.47
C GLY A 56 7.61 -2.34 -11.75
N PHE A 57 6.51 -2.31 -11.01
CA PHE A 57 5.93 -3.43 -10.30
C PHE A 57 4.40 -3.41 -10.46
N ASN A 58 3.78 -4.56 -10.66
CA ASN A 58 2.35 -4.71 -10.40
C ASN A 58 2.13 -4.69 -8.89
N LEU A 59 1.15 -3.90 -8.43
CA LEU A 59 0.85 -3.74 -7.01
C LEU A 59 -0.65 -3.90 -6.77
N ARG A 60 -0.99 -4.78 -5.82
CA ARG A 60 -2.36 -5.02 -5.34
C ARG A 60 -2.39 -4.94 -3.82
N TRP A 61 -3.52 -4.51 -3.27
CA TRP A 61 -3.70 -4.38 -1.82
C TRP A 61 -4.94 -5.11 -1.36
N PHE A 62 -4.83 -5.76 -0.21
CA PHE A 62 -5.91 -6.49 0.41
C PHE A 62 -6.01 -6.08 1.87
N THR A 63 -7.21 -5.73 2.28
CA THR A 63 -7.60 -5.82 3.69
C THR A 63 -7.82 -7.31 4.03
N PRO A 64 -8.04 -7.66 5.31
CA PRO A 64 -8.44 -9.02 5.67
C PRO A 64 -9.76 -9.46 5.00
N ALA A 65 -10.60 -8.54 4.52
CA ALA A 65 -11.92 -8.86 3.98
C ALA A 65 -11.95 -8.86 2.44
N VAL A 66 -11.26 -7.91 1.80
CA VAL A 66 -11.43 -7.62 0.38
C VAL A 66 -10.19 -6.95 -0.23
N GLU A 67 -10.06 -7.08 -1.54
CA GLU A 67 -9.15 -6.24 -2.34
C GLU A 67 -9.64 -4.79 -2.39
N VAL A 68 -8.73 -3.83 -2.27
CA VAL A 68 -9.04 -2.41 -2.39
C VAL A 68 -8.39 -1.80 -3.63
N GLU A 69 -9.04 -0.82 -4.23
CA GLU A 69 -8.60 -0.21 -5.49
C GLU A 69 -7.39 0.72 -5.30
N LEU A 70 -7.20 1.30 -4.12
CA LEU A 70 -6.16 2.27 -3.82
C LEU A 70 -5.83 2.25 -2.32
N CYS A 71 -4.53 2.20 -1.99
CA CYS A 71 -4.07 2.31 -0.61
C CYS A 71 -2.72 3.04 -0.52
N GLY A 72 -2.70 4.20 0.15
CA GLY A 72 -1.50 5.04 0.20
C GLY A 72 -0.37 4.51 1.06
N HIS A 73 -0.64 4.26 2.34
CA HIS A 73 0.41 3.85 3.28
C HIS A 73 1.06 2.52 2.86
N ALA A 74 0.28 1.52 2.41
CA ALA A 74 0.84 0.26 1.92
C ALA A 74 1.66 0.44 0.62
N THR A 75 1.38 1.48 -0.19
CA THR A 75 2.21 1.84 -1.35
C THR A 75 3.54 2.45 -0.91
N LEU A 76 3.53 3.34 0.09
CA LEU A 76 4.75 3.90 0.68
C LEU A 76 5.61 2.82 1.34
N ALA A 77 4.99 1.91 2.11
CA ALA A 77 5.65 0.75 2.68
C ALA A 77 6.33 -0.11 1.61
N SER A 78 5.64 -0.33 0.49
CA SER A 78 6.18 -1.10 -0.63
C SER A 78 7.40 -0.42 -1.26
N ALA A 79 7.31 0.89 -1.53
CA ALA A 79 8.43 1.66 -2.07
C ALA A 79 9.64 1.65 -1.13
N HIS A 80 9.41 1.86 0.17
CA HIS A 80 10.42 1.78 1.22
C HIS A 80 11.18 0.45 1.15
N ILE A 81 10.46 -0.68 1.16
CA ILE A 81 11.10 -2.00 1.09
C ILE A 81 11.92 -2.19 -0.18
N LEU A 82 11.40 -1.76 -1.34
CA LEU A 82 12.12 -1.91 -2.61
C LEU A 82 13.47 -1.19 -2.62
N TRP A 83 13.57 -0.01 -1.98
CA TRP A 83 14.84 0.70 -1.80
C TRP A 83 15.75 0.01 -0.77
N GLU A 84 15.21 -0.37 0.39
CA GLU A 84 16.00 -0.99 1.47
C GLU A 84 16.67 -2.30 1.04
N ILE A 85 15.95 -3.13 0.28
CA ILE A 85 16.49 -4.40 -0.23
C ILE A 85 17.19 -4.25 -1.58
N ARG A 86 17.34 -3.02 -2.09
CA ARG A 86 18.05 -2.67 -3.34
C ARG A 86 17.47 -3.30 -4.60
N LEU A 87 16.15 -3.52 -4.64
CA LEU A 87 15.44 -3.79 -5.90
C LEU A 87 15.19 -2.52 -6.72
N LEU A 88 15.29 -1.35 -6.08
CA LEU A 88 15.35 -0.04 -6.71
C LEU A 88 16.60 0.70 -6.24
N GLY A 89 17.19 1.51 -7.12
CA GLY A 89 18.23 2.46 -6.72
C GLY A 89 17.70 3.51 -5.74
N SER A 90 18.56 4.04 -4.87
CA SER A 90 18.15 4.98 -3.80
C SER A 90 17.47 6.27 -4.28
N THR A 91 17.66 6.64 -5.55
CA THR A 91 17.03 7.79 -6.21
C THR A 91 16.09 7.38 -7.35
N GLU A 92 15.87 6.08 -7.54
CA GLU A 92 15.00 5.55 -8.59
C GLU A 92 13.54 5.71 -8.15
N THR A 93 12.70 6.27 -9.03
CA THR A 93 11.26 6.39 -8.79
C THR A 93 10.62 5.00 -8.76
N ALA A 94 9.93 4.68 -7.67
CA ALA A 94 9.12 3.48 -7.59
C ALA A 94 7.86 3.66 -8.44
N ARG A 95 7.65 2.79 -9.42
CA ARG A 95 6.52 2.80 -10.36
C ARG A 95 5.64 1.60 -10.11
N PHE A 96 4.36 1.85 -9.79
CA PHE A 96 3.39 0.82 -9.45
C PHE A 96 2.22 0.81 -10.42
N HIS A 97 2.04 -0.30 -11.12
CA HIS A 97 0.89 -0.56 -11.98
C HIS A 97 -0.24 -1.17 -11.13
N THR A 98 -1.33 -0.44 -11.00
CA THR A 98 -2.43 -0.78 -10.08
C THR A 98 -3.77 -0.72 -10.83
N ARG A 99 -4.86 -1.19 -10.20
CA ARG A 99 -6.21 -1.07 -10.80
C ARG A 99 -6.67 0.38 -10.92
N SER A 100 -6.14 1.27 -10.08
CA SER A 100 -6.39 2.72 -10.12
C SER A 100 -5.45 3.47 -11.08
N GLY A 101 -4.63 2.75 -11.86
CA GLY A 101 -3.65 3.33 -12.77
C GLY A 101 -2.22 3.31 -12.22
N LEU A 102 -1.34 4.09 -12.85
CA LEU A 102 0.06 4.20 -12.46
C LEU A 102 0.18 5.10 -11.22
N LEU A 103 0.78 4.58 -10.16
CA LEU A 103 1.19 5.36 -8.99
C LEU A 103 2.71 5.45 -8.96
N THR A 104 3.22 6.61 -8.59
CA THR A 104 4.66 6.86 -8.45
C THR A 104 4.99 7.27 -7.03
N VAL A 105 6.12 6.78 -6.53
CA VAL A 105 6.71 7.23 -5.26
C VAL A 105 8.15 7.64 -5.51
N THR A 106 8.51 8.84 -5.07
CA THR A 106 9.89 9.34 -5.10
C THR A 106 10.41 9.49 -3.68
N ARG A 107 11.73 9.38 -3.53
CA ARG A 107 12.42 9.60 -2.25
C ARG A 107 13.10 10.97 -2.27
N GLN A 108 12.81 11.79 -1.28
CA GLN A 108 13.41 13.11 -1.06
C GLN A 108 14.11 13.13 0.32
N GLY A 109 15.37 12.69 0.35
CA GLY A 109 16.10 12.49 1.61
C GLY A 109 15.42 11.42 2.48
N ASP A 110 14.93 11.84 3.64
CA ASP A 110 14.22 10.98 4.60
C ASP A 110 12.71 10.91 4.34
N LEU A 111 12.19 11.75 3.44
CA LEU A 111 10.78 11.78 3.08
C LEU A 111 10.52 10.98 1.80
N MET A 112 9.27 10.52 1.68
CA MET A 112 8.75 9.88 0.49
C MET A 112 7.54 10.68 0.01
N GLU A 113 7.47 10.93 -1.29
CA GLU A 113 6.35 11.64 -1.91
C GLU A 113 5.62 10.70 -2.86
N MET A 114 4.30 10.76 -2.82
CA MET A 114 3.42 9.95 -3.64
C MET A 114 2.40 10.86 -4.31
N ASP A 115 2.20 10.67 -5.62
CA ASP A 115 1.17 11.38 -6.37
C ASP A 115 -0.16 10.60 -6.34
N PHE A 116 -1.25 11.30 -6.08
CA PHE A 116 -2.60 10.75 -6.05
C PHE A 116 -3.48 11.44 -7.08
N PRO A 117 -4.44 10.71 -7.70
CA PRO A 117 -5.47 11.36 -8.49
C PRO A 117 -6.25 12.34 -7.60
N ALA A 118 -6.33 13.60 -8.04
CA ALA A 118 -7.13 14.60 -7.37
C ALA A 118 -8.61 14.21 -7.39
N LYS A 119 -9.25 14.19 -6.23
CA LYS A 119 -10.70 14.02 -6.08
C LYS A 119 -11.25 15.28 -5.44
N ILE A 120 -12.04 16.04 -6.21
CA ILE A 120 -12.66 17.27 -5.73
C ILE A 120 -13.89 16.88 -4.92
N ASP A 121 -13.96 17.38 -3.70
CA ASP A 121 -15.11 17.16 -2.82
C ASP A 121 -16.24 18.14 -3.15
N GLU A 122 -17.49 17.68 -2.96
CA GLU A 122 -18.69 18.49 -3.13
C GLU A 122 -19.48 18.55 -1.81
N PRO A 123 -20.14 19.68 -1.49
CA PRO A 123 -21.02 19.75 -0.33
C PRO A 123 -22.12 18.68 -0.39
N VAL A 124 -22.32 17.98 0.72
CA VAL A 124 -23.36 16.94 0.84
C VAL A 124 -24.14 17.11 2.14
N GLN A 125 -25.41 16.71 2.13
CA GLN A 125 -26.20 16.66 3.35
C GLN A 125 -25.71 15.51 4.25
N ALA A 126 -25.48 15.81 5.53
CA ALA A 126 -25.12 14.79 6.51
C ALA A 126 -26.20 13.69 6.59
N PRO A 127 -25.83 12.40 6.51
CA PRO A 127 -26.76 11.31 6.75
C PRO A 127 -27.41 11.41 8.13
N ALA A 128 -28.65 10.94 8.23
CA ALA A 128 -29.35 10.86 9.51
C ALA A 128 -28.53 10.01 10.51
N GLY A 129 -28.38 10.51 11.74
CA GLY A 129 -27.61 9.85 12.80
C GLY A 129 -26.08 10.00 12.71
N LEU A 130 -25.54 10.72 11.71
CA LEU A 130 -24.07 10.90 11.60
C LEU A 130 -23.48 11.58 12.84
N LEU A 131 -24.07 12.68 13.30
CA LEU A 131 -23.55 13.43 14.45
C LEU A 131 -23.57 12.58 15.73
N GLU A 132 -24.65 11.84 15.93
CA GLU A 132 -24.81 10.92 17.07
C GLU A 132 -23.78 9.77 17.02
N ALA A 133 -23.54 9.20 15.85
CA ALA A 133 -22.49 8.18 15.66
C ALA A 133 -21.06 8.73 15.88
N LEU A 134 -20.85 10.03 15.63
CA LEU A 134 -19.59 10.73 15.91
C LEU A 134 -19.50 11.25 17.36
N GLY A 135 -20.59 11.17 18.13
CA GLY A 135 -20.65 11.66 19.51
C GLY A 135 -20.62 13.19 19.65
N VAL A 136 -21.09 13.92 18.64
CA VAL A 136 -21.16 15.40 18.61
C VAL A 136 -22.58 15.93 18.48
#